data_AF-A0A843LRF6-F1
#
_entry.id   AF-A0A843LRF6-F1
#
_cell.length_a   1.000
_cell.length_b   1.000
_cell.length_c   1.000
_cell.angle_alpha   90.00
_cell.angle_beta   90.00
_cell.angle_gamma   90.00
#
_symmetry.space_group_name_H-M   'P 1'
#
loop_
_entity.id
_entity.type
_entity.pdbx_description
1 polymer ?
#
loop_
_entity_poly.entity_id
_entity_poly.type
_entity_poly.pdbx_seq_one_letter_code
_entity_poly.pdbx_strand_id
1 'polypeptide(L)'
;MFTKCHANERLQLILGLLIGIGFGFFLQKGGVTNYDTIIGQLLLTDFTVVKVMVSAMIVGMIGIHVMKSLNLIEFHTFKGSIGSSVIGGLLFGIGFGLLGYCPGTVAGAIGQGQMDALLGGAVGILIGTGLFAHFYPGINDKILSIGQFPVETIPELIHLPRWMVVLVFVAGLSGVLWYLQILGL
;
A
#
# COMPACT_ATOMS: atom_id res chain seq x y z
N MET A 1 -12.74 -17.48 17.35
CA MET A 1 -12.76 -16.37 18.34
C MET A 1 -13.13 -15.03 17.68
N PHE A 2 -12.63 -14.70 16.48
CA PHE A 2 -12.97 -13.45 15.76
C PHE A 2 -14.34 -13.46 15.04
N THR A 3 -15.03 -14.60 14.95
CA THR A 3 -16.33 -14.73 14.27
C THR A 3 -17.42 -13.86 14.91
N LYS A 4 -17.35 -13.60 16.22
CA LYS A 4 -18.29 -12.68 16.91
C LYS A 4 -18.01 -11.20 16.60
N CYS A 5 -16.76 -10.82 16.30
CA CYS A 5 -16.42 -9.47 15.85
C CYS A 5 -16.81 -9.25 14.38
N HIS A 6 -16.68 -10.27 13.53
CA HIS A 6 -17.12 -10.21 12.13
C HIS A 6 -18.64 -10.16 11.95
N ALA A 7 -19.41 -10.65 12.93
CA ALA A 7 -20.86 -10.66 12.87
C ALA A 7 -21.52 -9.31 13.25
N ASN A 8 -20.77 -8.36 13.81
CA ASN A 8 -21.31 -7.09 14.27
C ASN A 8 -20.71 -5.92 13.48
N GLU A 9 -21.42 -5.49 12.44
CA GLU A 9 -21.01 -4.41 11.54
C GLU A 9 -20.65 -3.12 12.29
N ARG A 10 -21.39 -2.77 13.35
CA ARG A 10 -21.09 -1.56 14.14
C ARG A 10 -19.74 -1.66 14.85
N LEU A 11 -19.42 -2.83 15.39
CA LEU A 11 -18.14 -3.05 16.06
C LEU A 11 -16.98 -3.01 15.04
N GLN A 12 -17.17 -3.56 13.84
CA GLN A 12 -16.18 -3.47 12.78
C GLN A 12 -15.95 -2.03 12.31
N LEU A 13 -17.01 -1.25 12.16
CA LEU A 13 -16.89 0.17 11.78
C LEU A 13 -16.16 0.99 12.86
N ILE A 14 -16.45 0.75 14.14
CA ILE A 14 -15.76 1.43 15.25
C ILE A 14 -14.29 1.03 15.31
N LEU A 15 -13.98 -0.27 15.20
CA LEU A 15 -12.60 -0.75 15.18
C LEU A 15 -11.84 -0.20 13.96
N GLY A 16 -12.46 -0.18 12.78
CA GLY A 16 -11.89 0.40 11.57
C GLY A 16 -11.60 1.89 11.73
N LEU A 17 -12.51 2.65 12.35
CA LEU A 17 -12.32 4.07 12.65
C LEU A 17 -11.14 4.28 13.61
N LEU A 18 -11.06 3.52 14.71
CA LEU A 18 -9.96 3.64 15.67
C LEU A 18 -8.60 3.30 15.05
N ILE A 19 -8.53 2.23 14.25
CA ILE A 19 -7.31 1.86 13.52
C ILE A 19 -6.95 2.93 12.49
N GLY A 20 -7.93 3.48 11.78
CA GLY A 20 -7.75 4.58 10.82
C GLY A 20 -7.19 5.85 11.46
N ILE A 21 -7.71 6.24 12.62
CA ILE A 21 -7.19 7.38 13.41
C ILE A 21 -5.75 7.12 13.84
N GLY A 22 -5.45 5.91 14.35
CA GLY A 22 -4.09 5.52 14.71
C GLY A 22 -3.13 5.57 13.52
N PHE A 23 -3.56 5.02 12.37
CA PHE A 23 -2.78 5.03 11.13
C PHE A 23 -2.50 6.47 10.65
N GLY A 24 -3.52 7.34 10.63
CA GLY A 24 -3.36 8.75 10.28
C GLY A 24 -2.39 9.50 11.21
N PHE A 25 -2.45 9.23 12.52
CA PHE A 25 -1.52 9.80 13.49
C PHE A 25 -0.07 9.37 13.23
N PHE A 26 0.17 8.09 12.92
CA PHE A 26 1.50 7.60 12.57
C PHE A 26 2.01 8.18 11.24
N LEU A 27 1.15 8.35 10.24
CA LEU A 27 1.51 9.01 8.99
C LEU A 27 1.91 10.48 9.19
N GLN A 28 1.13 11.22 9.98
CA GLN A 28 1.44 12.60 10.35
C GLN A 28 2.77 12.69 11.11
N LYS A 29 2.96 11.83 12.12
CA LYS A 29 4.19 11.81 12.92
C LYS A 29 5.41 11.38 12.12
N GLY A 30 5.22 10.53 11.11
CA GLY A 30 6.25 10.12 10.16
C GLY A 30 6.62 11.18 9.12
N GLY A 31 5.95 12.33 9.10
CA GLY A 31 6.23 13.43 8.16
C GLY A 31 5.86 13.14 6.70
N VAL A 32 5.32 11.95 6.41
CA VAL A 32 4.97 11.48 5.05
C VAL A 32 3.71 12.17 4.51
N THR A 33 3.05 13.00 5.31
CA THR A 33 1.91 13.82 4.90
C THR A 33 2.30 15.17 4.32
N ASN A 34 3.57 15.58 4.43
CA ASN A 34 4.04 16.85 3.89
C ASN A 34 4.47 16.67 2.42
N TYR A 35 4.00 17.59 1.57
CA TYR A 35 4.37 17.62 0.15
C TYR A 35 5.89 17.66 -0.06
N ASP A 36 6.57 18.54 0.67
CA ASP A 36 8.01 18.77 0.53
C ASP A 36 8.83 17.51 0.85
N THR A 37 8.35 16.69 1.78
CA THR A 37 8.99 15.42 2.14
C THR A 37 8.79 14.35 1.05
N ILE A 38 7.65 14.36 0.36
CA ILE A 38 7.40 13.43 -0.76
C ILE A 38 8.16 13.87 -2.02
N ILE A 39 8.18 15.16 -2.32
CA ILE A 39 8.99 15.71 -3.42
C ILE A 39 10.48 15.52 -3.14
N GLY A 40 10.93 15.71 -1.89
CA GLY A 40 12.29 15.40 -1.48
C GLY A 40 12.67 13.93 -1.73
N GLN A 41 11.71 13.01 -1.57
CA GLN A 41 11.92 11.60 -1.94
C GLN A 41 11.92 11.39 -3.46
N LEU A 42 11.11 12.12 -4.24
CA LEU A 42 11.12 12.05 -5.71
C LEU A 42 12.40 12.64 -6.32
N LEU A 43 13.00 13.63 -5.65
CA LEU A 43 14.28 14.25 -6.02
C LEU A 43 15.51 13.51 -5.46
N LEU A 44 15.32 12.41 -4.72
CA LEU A 44 16.38 11.66 -4.03
C LEU A 44 17.19 12.50 -3.03
N THR A 45 16.62 13.58 -2.50
CA THR A 45 17.26 14.42 -1.48
C THR A 45 16.91 13.98 -0.06
N ASP A 46 15.74 13.37 0.14
CA ASP A 46 15.27 12.88 1.44
C ASP A 46 14.77 11.43 1.36
N PHE A 47 15.50 10.50 1.98
CA PHE A 47 15.17 9.07 2.01
C PHE A 47 14.32 8.66 3.21
N THR A 48 13.83 9.62 4.00
CA THR A 48 13.01 9.36 5.19
C THR A 48 11.75 8.56 4.84
N VAL A 49 11.05 8.92 3.76
CA VAL A 49 9.84 8.19 3.32
C VAL A 49 10.14 6.74 2.97
N VAL A 50 11.24 6.47 2.27
CA VAL A 50 11.66 5.10 1.91
C VAL A 50 11.93 4.28 3.16
N LYS A 51 12.65 4.83 4.14
CA LYS A 51 12.93 4.14 5.42
C LYS A 51 11.66 3.79 6.18
N VAL A 52 10.72 4.75 6.28
CA VAL A 52 9.45 4.54 6.96
C VAL A 52 8.61 3.48 6.24
N MET A 53 8.52 3.54 4.92
CA MET A 53 7.76 2.56 4.12
C MET A 53 8.38 1.16 4.22
N VAL A 54 9.69 1.01 4.04
CA VAL A 54 10.36 -0.30 4.08
C VAL A 54 10.26 -0.92 5.48
N SER A 55 10.44 -0.13 6.55
CA SER A 55 10.27 -0.63 7.92
C SER A 55 8.84 -1.05 8.21
N ALA A 56 7.85 -0.27 7.79
CA ALA A 56 6.44 -0.63 7.90
C ALA A 56 6.09 -1.91 7.11
N MET A 57 6.66 -2.08 5.91
CA MET A 57 6.51 -3.30 5.12
C MET A 57 7.09 -4.53 5.82
N ILE A 58 8.29 -4.42 6.40
CA ILE A 58 8.92 -5.51 7.15
C ILE A 58 8.05 -5.92 8.35
N VAL A 59 7.63 -4.95 9.16
CA VAL A 59 6.78 -5.21 10.33
C VAL A 59 5.43 -5.79 9.92
N GLY A 60 4.82 -5.25 8.86
CA GLY A 60 3.54 -5.73 8.33
C GLY A 60 3.62 -7.16 7.80
N MET A 61 4.67 -7.50 7.04
CA MET A 61 4.88 -8.87 6.55
C MET A 61 5.04 -9.87 7.70
N ILE A 62 5.87 -9.55 8.70
CA ILE A 62 6.05 -10.42 9.87
C ILE A 62 4.74 -10.54 10.65
N GLY A 63 4.06 -9.43 10.93
CA GLY A 63 2.83 -9.40 11.70
C GLY A 63 1.70 -10.22 11.06
N ILE A 64 1.44 -10.01 9.77
CA ILE A 64 0.42 -10.75 9.01
C ILE A 64 0.76 -12.26 8.97
N HIS A 65 2.03 -12.62 8.82
CA HIS A 65 2.45 -14.01 8.78
C HIS A 65 2.33 -14.72 10.13
N VAL A 66 2.64 -14.02 11.24
CA VAL A 66 2.41 -14.52 12.60
C VAL A 66 0.91 -14.72 12.85
N MET A 67 0.06 -13.74 12.49
CA MET A 67 -1.38 -13.88 12.63
C MET A 67 -1.94 -15.02 11.75
N LYS A 68 -1.34 -15.29 10.59
CA LYS A 68 -1.65 -16.49 9.80
C LYS A 68 -1.32 -17.78 10.55
N SER A 69 -0.12 -17.87 11.13
CA SER A 69 0.33 -19.07 11.83
C SER A 69 -0.57 -19.44 13.01
N LEU A 70 -1.19 -18.42 13.61
CA LEU A 70 -2.17 -18.57 14.68
C LEU A 70 -3.60 -18.86 14.19
N ASN A 71 -3.85 -19.01 12.88
CA ASN A 71 -5.17 -19.19 12.24
C ASN A 71 -6.17 -18.04 12.51
N LEU A 72 -5.68 -16.80 12.65
CA LEU A 72 -6.54 -15.64 12.92
C LEU A 72 -7.06 -14.94 11.66
N ILE A 73 -6.44 -15.15 10.50
CA ILE A 73 -6.74 -14.41 9.26
C ILE A 73 -6.65 -15.33 8.04
N GLU A 74 -7.61 -15.22 7.13
CA GLU A 74 -7.54 -15.79 5.79
C GLU A 74 -6.91 -14.79 4.82
N PHE A 75 -6.09 -15.29 3.88
CA PHE A 75 -5.44 -14.44 2.90
C PHE A 75 -6.43 -14.20 1.76
N HIS A 76 -6.94 -12.99 1.66
CA HIS A 76 -7.66 -12.56 0.47
C HIS A 76 -6.63 -12.03 -0.54
N THR A 77 -6.03 -12.94 -1.30
CA THR A 77 -5.05 -12.60 -2.33
C THR A 77 -5.76 -12.35 -3.65
N PHE A 78 -5.59 -11.15 -4.20
CA PHE A 78 -6.12 -10.82 -5.52
C PHE A 78 -5.23 -11.46 -6.59
N LYS A 79 -5.83 -12.13 -7.58
CA LYS A 79 -5.08 -12.67 -8.73
C LYS A 79 -4.45 -11.52 -9.50
N GLY A 80 -3.13 -11.44 -9.44
CA GLY A 80 -2.37 -10.48 -10.24
C GLY A 80 -2.55 -10.77 -11.73
N SER A 81 -2.65 -9.72 -12.53
CA SER A 81 -2.56 -9.81 -13.99
C SER A 81 -1.42 -8.90 -14.44
N ILE A 82 -0.65 -9.32 -15.43
CA ILE A 82 0.42 -8.50 -16.02
C ILE A 82 -0.20 -7.22 -16.59
N GLY A 83 -1.33 -7.33 -17.30
CA GLY A 83 -2.05 -6.19 -17.84
C GLY A 83 -2.51 -5.21 -16.77
N SER A 84 -3.05 -5.70 -15.65
CA SER A 84 -3.49 -4.84 -14.54
C SER A 84 -2.32 -4.17 -13.81
N SER A 85 -1.23 -4.90 -13.60
CA SER A 85 -0.09 -4.44 -12.81
C SER A 85 0.76 -3.42 -13.57
N VAL A 86 1.01 -3.66 -14.87
CA VAL A 86 1.82 -2.75 -15.69
C VAL A 86 1.05 -1.47 -15.99
N ILE A 87 -0.20 -1.58 -16.48
CA ILE A 87 -1.00 -0.40 -16.85
C ILE A 87 -1.41 0.38 -15.60
N GLY A 88 -1.85 -0.32 -14.55
CA GLY A 88 -2.18 0.28 -13.27
C GLY A 88 -0.97 0.94 -12.62
N GLY A 89 0.19 0.27 -12.62
CA GLY A 89 1.44 0.81 -12.07
C GLY A 89 1.93 2.05 -12.82
N LEU A 90 1.83 2.07 -14.15
CA LEU A 90 2.19 3.24 -14.96
C LEU A 90 1.26 4.42 -14.71
N LEU A 91 -0.06 4.20 -14.72
CA LEU A 91 -1.03 5.26 -14.44
C LEU A 91 -0.87 5.81 -13.01
N PHE A 92 -0.69 4.91 -12.04
CA PHE A 92 -0.42 5.28 -10.66
C PHE A 92 0.89 6.07 -10.53
N GLY A 93 1.95 5.65 -11.20
CA GLY A 93 3.25 6.33 -11.20
C GLY A 93 3.18 7.73 -11.81
N ILE A 94 2.46 7.90 -12.93
CA ILE A 94 2.24 9.21 -13.55
C ILE A 94 1.45 10.12 -12.59
N GLY A 95 0.38 9.61 -11.99
CA GLY A 95 -0.42 10.37 -11.01
C GLY A 95 0.39 10.76 -9.78
N PHE A 96 1.17 9.83 -9.23
CA PHE A 96 2.05 10.07 -8.09
C PHE A 96 3.14 11.10 -8.42
N GLY A 97 3.74 11.04 -9.61
CA GLY A 97 4.75 12.00 -10.05
C GLY A 97 4.21 13.42 -10.27
N LEU A 98 2.96 13.55 -10.71
CA LEU A 98 2.31 14.84 -10.94
C LEU A 98 1.80 15.50 -9.65
N LEU A 99 1.15 14.72 -8.78
CA LEU A 99 0.53 15.23 -7.56
C LEU A 99 1.43 15.16 -6.34
N GLY A 100 2.46 14.30 -6.33
CA GLY A 100 3.33 14.11 -5.18
C GLY A 100 2.62 13.53 -3.96
N TYR A 101 1.49 12.84 -4.11
CA TYR A 101 0.78 12.18 -3.02
C TYR A 101 0.31 10.78 -3.41
N CYS A 102 0.29 9.87 -2.44
CA CYS A 102 -0.29 8.53 -2.57
C CYS A 102 -1.64 8.48 -1.81
N PRO A 103 -2.54 7.54 -2.10
CA PRO A 103 -3.92 7.58 -1.59
C PRO A 103 -4.01 7.64 -0.06
N GLY A 104 -3.09 6.98 0.65
CA GLY A 104 -3.00 7.05 2.11
C GLY A 104 -2.49 8.39 2.64
N THR A 105 -1.51 9.01 1.96
CA THR A 105 -0.97 10.31 2.38
C THR A 105 -1.91 11.46 2.01
N VAL A 106 -2.69 11.35 0.93
CA VAL A 106 -3.77 12.30 0.60
C VAL A 106 -4.76 12.40 1.77
N ALA A 107 -5.21 11.27 2.32
CA ALA A 107 -6.13 11.27 3.46
C ALA A 107 -5.53 11.95 4.70
N GLY A 108 -4.26 11.69 4.99
CA GLY A 108 -3.54 12.35 6.10
C GLY A 108 -3.31 13.85 5.88
N ALA A 109 -2.96 14.25 4.65
CA ALA A 109 -2.72 15.64 4.26
C ALA A 109 -4.00 16.49 4.26
N ILE A 110 -5.14 15.90 3.87
CA ILE A 110 -6.47 16.53 4.04
C ILE A 110 -6.75 16.80 5.52
N GLY A 111 -6.42 15.85 6.40
CA GLY A 111 -6.53 16.03 7.85
C GLY A 111 -5.66 17.15 8.41
N GLN A 112 -4.58 17.52 7.71
CA GLN A 112 -3.72 18.65 8.06
C GLN A 112 -4.17 19.98 7.45
N GLY A 113 -5.21 19.98 6.61
CA GLY A 113 -5.74 21.18 5.97
C GLY A 113 -4.99 21.60 4.71
N GLN A 114 -4.22 20.71 4.07
CA GLN A 114 -3.59 21.01 2.78
C GLN A 114 -4.64 21.03 1.66
N MET A 115 -4.85 22.20 1.07
CA MET A 115 -5.84 22.40 0.00
C MET A 115 -5.46 21.67 -1.29
N ASP A 116 -4.15 21.48 -1.55
CA ASP A 116 -3.66 20.75 -2.71
C ASP A 116 -4.03 19.26 -2.65
N ALA A 117 -3.97 18.66 -1.46
CA ALA A 117 -4.40 17.28 -1.25
C ALA A 117 -5.93 17.11 -1.35
N LEU A 118 -6.68 18.12 -0.92
CA LEU A 118 -8.15 18.10 -0.97
C LEU A 118 -8.68 18.28 -2.40
N LEU A 119 -8.22 19.32 -3.11
CA LEU A 119 -8.71 19.67 -4.44
C LEU A 119 -8.02 18.86 -5.55
N GLY A 120 -6.71 18.64 -5.47
CA GLY A 120 -5.96 17.87 -6.46
C GLY A 120 -6.03 16.37 -6.22
N GLY A 121 -5.82 15.95 -4.97
CA GLY A 121 -5.78 14.53 -4.58
C GLY A 121 -7.15 13.88 -4.44
N ALA A 122 -7.98 14.34 -3.50
CA ALA A 122 -9.25 13.69 -3.18
C ALA A 122 -10.25 13.75 -4.34
N VAL A 123 -10.44 14.90 -4.97
CA VAL A 123 -11.34 15.04 -6.13
C VAL A 123 -10.81 14.22 -7.31
N GLY A 124 -9.50 14.25 -7.56
CA GLY A 124 -8.86 13.44 -8.61
C GLY A 124 -9.03 11.94 -8.39
N ILE A 125 -8.89 11.46 -7.15
CA ILE A 125 -9.13 10.05 -6.78
C ILE A 125 -10.60 9.70 -6.98
N LEU A 126 -11.55 10.53 -6.53
CA LEU A 126 -12.98 10.26 -6.66
C LEU A 126 -13.43 10.21 -8.11
N ILE A 127 -13.00 11.18 -8.94
CA ILE A 127 -13.31 11.20 -10.37
C ILE A 127 -12.60 10.03 -11.07
N GLY A 128 -11.32 9.79 -10.76
CA GLY A 128 -10.54 8.71 -11.35
C GLY A 128 -11.10 7.32 -11.05
N THR A 129 -11.45 7.05 -9.79
CA THR A 129 -12.09 5.78 -9.41
C THR A 129 -13.52 5.66 -9.93
N GLY A 130 -14.30 6.75 -9.97
CA GLY A 130 -15.63 6.76 -10.57
C GLY A 130 -15.60 6.46 -12.07
N LEU A 131 -14.68 7.09 -12.80
CA LEU A 131 -14.47 6.85 -14.23
C LEU A 131 -13.98 5.42 -14.46
N PHE A 132 -13.00 4.97 -13.68
CA PHE A 132 -12.50 3.60 -13.76
C PHE A 132 -13.61 2.58 -13.49
N ALA A 133 -14.45 2.78 -12.47
CA ALA A 133 -15.58 1.88 -12.15
C ALA A 133 -16.60 1.81 -13.29
N HIS A 134 -16.86 2.92 -13.98
CA HIS A 134 -17.78 2.95 -15.12
C HIS A 134 -17.22 2.20 -16.34
N PHE A 135 -15.93 2.35 -16.63
CA PHE A 135 -15.27 1.67 -17.76
C PHE A 135 -14.73 0.27 -17.40
N TYR A 136 -14.77 -0.10 -16.12
CA TYR A 136 -14.29 -1.38 -15.61
C TYR A 136 -14.86 -2.59 -16.35
N PRO A 137 -16.19 -2.73 -16.58
CA PRO A 137 -16.72 -3.89 -17.30
C PRO A 137 -16.18 -4.01 -18.73
N GLY A 138 -15.86 -2.91 -19.41
CA GLY A 138 -15.30 -2.94 -20.77
C GLY A 138 -13.78 -3.16 -20.82
N ILE A 139 -13.04 -2.69 -19.82
CA ILE A 139 -11.58 -2.83 -19.73
C ILE A 139 -11.21 -4.21 -19.18
N ASN A 140 -12.07 -4.81 -18.34
CA ASN A 140 -11.81 -6.10 -17.70
C ASN A 140 -11.69 -7.25 -18.71
N ASP A 141 -12.59 -7.27 -19.70
CA ASP A 141 -12.63 -8.34 -20.70
C ASP A 141 -11.49 -8.28 -21.71
N LYS A 142 -10.91 -7.11 -21.99
CA LYS A 142 -9.89 -6.93 -23.04
C LYS A 142 -8.47 -6.71 -22.54
N ILE A 143 -8.27 -6.04 -21.40
CA ILE A 143 -6.96 -5.51 -20.99
C ILE A 143 -6.52 -6.08 -19.64
N LEU A 144 -7.42 -6.19 -18.67
CA LEU A 144 -7.10 -6.73 -17.33
C LEU A 144 -6.95 -8.26 -17.34
N SER A 145 -7.46 -8.95 -18.35
CA SER A 145 -7.32 -10.41 -18.55
C SER A 145 -6.04 -10.83 -19.28
N ILE A 146 -5.26 -9.87 -19.82
CA ILE A 146 -4.03 -10.17 -20.55
C ILE A 146 -2.93 -10.59 -19.58
N GLY A 147 -2.55 -11.87 -19.64
CA GLY A 147 -1.48 -12.42 -18.81
C GLY A 147 -1.89 -12.54 -17.34
N GLN A 148 -3.07 -13.11 -17.07
CA GLN A 148 -3.42 -13.52 -15.71
C GLN A 148 -2.34 -14.47 -15.19
N PHE A 149 -1.74 -14.13 -14.06
CA PHE A 149 -0.79 -15.03 -13.44
C PHE A 149 -1.54 -16.28 -12.94
N PRO A 150 -1.06 -17.50 -13.26
CA PRO A 150 -1.72 -18.75 -12.86
C PRO A 150 -1.62 -19.05 -11.35
N VAL A 151 -0.98 -18.18 -10.55
CA VAL A 151 -0.72 -18.40 -9.12
C VAL A 151 -0.97 -17.13 -8.32
N GLU A 152 -1.63 -17.29 -7.18
CA GLU A 152 -2.13 -16.20 -6.33
C GLU A 152 -1.02 -15.59 -5.45
N THR A 153 0.12 -16.27 -5.31
CA THR A 153 1.22 -15.79 -4.48
C THR A 153 2.60 -16.22 -5.00
N ILE A 154 3.61 -15.35 -4.91
CA ILE A 154 5.03 -15.64 -5.24
C ILE A 154 5.55 -16.97 -4.64
N PRO A 155 5.23 -17.37 -3.39
CA PRO A 155 5.64 -18.65 -2.81
C PRO A 155 5.11 -19.88 -3.55
N GLU A 156 4.01 -19.74 -4.27
CA GLU A 156 3.34 -20.82 -5.01
C GLU A 156 3.98 -21.03 -6.40
N LEU A 157 4.54 -19.97 -7.00
CA LEU A 157 5.31 -20.03 -8.24
C LEU A 157 6.71 -20.67 -8.05
N ILE A 158 7.27 -20.58 -6.84
CA ILE A 158 8.65 -21.02 -6.53
C ILE A 158 8.66 -22.33 -5.69
N HIS A 159 7.52 -22.91 -5.34
CA HIS A 159 7.41 -24.14 -4.52
C HIS A 159 8.21 -24.10 -3.19
N LEU A 160 8.52 -22.91 -2.66
CA LEU A 160 9.32 -22.75 -1.44
C LEU A 160 8.42 -22.52 -0.21
N PRO A 161 8.86 -22.93 1.00
CA PRO A 161 8.12 -22.68 2.22
C PRO A 161 7.88 -21.18 2.39
N ARG A 162 6.62 -20.81 2.61
CA ARG A 162 6.12 -19.43 2.68
C ARG A 162 6.92 -18.55 3.67
N TRP A 163 7.42 -19.15 4.75
CA TRP A 163 8.32 -18.51 5.73
C TRP A 163 9.69 -18.13 5.16
N MET A 164 10.26 -18.94 4.27
CA MET A 164 11.58 -18.69 3.70
C MET A 164 11.56 -17.52 2.71
N VAL A 165 10.47 -17.37 1.93
CA VAL A 165 10.28 -16.19 1.05
C VAL A 165 10.16 -14.92 1.88
N VAL A 166 9.39 -14.95 2.97
CA VAL A 166 9.25 -13.80 3.88
C VAL A 166 10.59 -13.47 4.52
N LEU A 167 11.35 -14.45 5.01
CA LEU A 167 12.67 -14.22 5.61
C LEU A 167 13.68 -13.66 4.62
N VAL A 168 13.70 -14.14 3.37
CA VAL A 168 14.59 -13.61 2.32
C VAL A 168 14.22 -12.17 1.95
N PHE A 169 12.91 -11.86 1.81
CA PHE A 169 12.47 -10.49 1.54
C PHE A 169 12.76 -9.54 2.71
N VAL A 170 12.54 -9.99 3.95
CA VAL A 170 12.86 -9.23 5.16
C VAL A 170 14.37 -9.00 5.26
N ALA A 171 15.19 -10.01 4.98
CA ALA A 171 16.66 -9.89 4.95
C ALA A 171 17.13 -8.93 3.84
N GLY A 172 16.53 -9.01 2.66
CA GLY A 172 16.84 -8.10 1.55
C GLY A 172 16.47 -6.65 1.86
N LEU A 173 15.25 -6.41 2.36
CA LEU A 173 14.78 -5.08 2.72
C LEU A 173 15.53 -4.49 3.92
N SER A 174 15.88 -5.30 4.93
CA SER A 174 16.73 -4.87 6.03
C SER A 174 18.16 -4.57 5.58
N GLY A 175 18.69 -5.31 4.61
CA GLY A 175 19.95 -4.99 3.94
C GLY A 175 19.92 -3.64 3.22
N VAL A 176 18.81 -3.34 2.51
CA VAL A 176 18.61 -2.02 1.87
C VAL A 176 18.53 -0.90 2.90
N LEU A 177 17.81 -1.10 4.02
CA LEU A 177 17.77 -0.11 5.11
C LEU A 177 19.15 0.13 5.72
N TRP A 178 19.91 -0.94 5.95
CA TRP A 178 21.25 -0.85 6.52
C TRP A 178 22.21 -0.13 5.56
N TYR A 179 22.11 -0.40 4.25
CA TYR A 179 22.87 0.29 3.22
C TYR A 179 22.55 1.79 3.14
N LEU A 180 21.27 2.15 3.17
CA LEU A 180 20.84 3.56 3.22
C LEU A 180 21.40 4.26 4.47
N GLN A 181 21.36 3.59 5.62
CA GLN A 181 21.88 4.14 6.87
C GLN A 181 23.40 4.32 6.89
N ILE A 182 24.17 3.47 6.19
CA ILE A 182 25.62 3.62 6.03
C ILE A 182 25.96 4.82 5.15
N LEU A 183 25.12 5.16 4.18
CA LEU A 183 25.31 6.31 3.29
C LEU A 183 24.95 7.66 3.93
N GLY A 184 24.41 7.67 5.16
CA GLY A 184 24.04 8.91 5.87
C GLY A 184 22.84 9.64 5.26
N LEU A 185 22.09 8.96 4.38
CA LEU A 185 20.81 9.36 3.78
C LEU A 185 19.69 8.67 4.54
#